data_AF-A0A935ZII2-F1
#
_entry.id   AF-A0A935ZII2-F1
#
_cell.length_a   1.000
_cell.length_b   1.000
_cell.length_c   1.000
_cell.angle_alpha   90.00
_cell.angle_beta   90.00
_cell.angle_gamma   90.00
#
_symmetry.space_group_name_H-M   'P 1'
#
loop_
_entity.id
_entity.type
_entity.pdbx_description
1 polymer ?
#
loop_
_entity_poly.entity_id
_entity_poly.type
_entity_poly.pdbx_seq_one_letter_code
_entity_poly.pdbx_strand_id
1 'polypeptide(L)'
;MLALQLDDAGRPVRAHDPAGLLAWQLQWNGDALAHAWLRLPDRDDAIELAPLAGDDLLLGRCDRLLHRGSAIASMSAVAWAAPTRIPAVDRPGALPPGAGTCVLDLVATLARHAGVPGLRYRGPYPTPALFESLRHSFTIDGDETHARQCFDDALEHAAWRGRIVEPDISFVPTPHHRSWPAPGICLQRRDGIDRAWIDGRPYDAGDPTHALVPDDDGGVIACVRVGGERLGEVARLDRDGVPRGPIARALPFPPELLGLELPPALVEVLAQVLAAAAPAPVRDAVRSFIEGSTLRFDDLGLALASAEPGELRVHAALAEPVSTAAGSRSLAMLAAVLQGPVLRGVQRQLADGGR
;
A
#
# COMPACT_ATOMS: atom_id res chain seq x y z
N MET A 1 7.71 16.53 -14.31
CA MET A 1 6.25 16.76 -14.23
C MET A 1 5.55 15.91 -15.27
N LEU A 2 4.46 15.21 -14.93
CA LEU A 2 3.63 14.53 -15.94
C LEU A 2 3.16 15.56 -16.97
N ALA A 3 3.27 15.24 -18.25
CA ALA A 3 2.75 16.09 -19.31
C ALA A 3 1.24 15.91 -19.40
N LEU A 4 0.48 16.89 -18.89
CA LEU A 4 -0.98 16.89 -18.95
C LEU A 4 -1.45 17.37 -20.32
N GLN A 5 -2.30 16.57 -20.95
CA GLN A 5 -3.09 16.98 -22.10
C GLN A 5 -4.46 17.42 -21.60
N LEU A 6 -4.92 18.58 -22.06
CA LEU A 6 -6.24 19.12 -21.76
C LEU A 6 -7.17 19.02 -22.99
N ASP A 7 -8.48 19.00 -22.76
CA ASP A 7 -9.47 19.25 -23.82
C ASP A 7 -9.73 20.75 -24.04
N ASP A 8 -10.63 21.08 -24.96
CA ASP A 8 -10.99 22.46 -25.30
C ASP A 8 -11.63 23.23 -24.14
N ALA A 9 -12.18 22.52 -23.14
CA ALA A 9 -12.74 23.09 -21.92
C ALA A 9 -11.69 23.23 -20.81
N GLY A 10 -10.41 22.94 -21.08
CA GLY A 10 -9.31 23.03 -20.13
C GLY A 10 -9.28 21.88 -19.11
N ARG A 11 -10.00 20.79 -19.37
CA ARG A 11 -10.05 19.64 -18.46
C ARG A 11 -8.97 18.62 -18.80
N PRO A 12 -8.32 18.01 -17.80
CA PRO A 12 -7.33 16.98 -18.09
C PRO A 12 -7.96 15.77 -18.78
N VAL A 13 -7.33 15.28 -19.85
CA VAL A 13 -7.78 14.09 -20.59
C VAL A 13 -6.74 12.99 -20.62
N ARG A 14 -5.45 13.32 -20.55
CA ARG A 14 -4.35 12.35 -20.49
C ARG A 14 -3.20 12.89 -19.67
N ALA A 15 -2.42 11.98 -19.09
CA ALA A 15 -1.09 12.27 -18.59
C ALA A 15 -0.07 11.27 -19.12
N HIS A 16 1.09 11.78 -19.50
CA HIS A 16 2.23 10.97 -19.92
C HIS A 16 3.42 11.21 -19.01
N ASP A 17 4.24 10.18 -18.82
CA ASP A 17 5.54 10.31 -18.21
C ASP A 17 6.55 11.02 -19.15
N PRO A 18 7.76 11.36 -18.68
CA PRO A 18 8.77 12.01 -19.52
C PRO A 18 9.21 11.21 -20.76
N ALA A 19 9.03 9.88 -20.75
CA ALA A 19 9.32 9.00 -21.88
C ALA A 19 8.11 8.84 -22.84
N GLY A 20 6.99 9.51 -22.56
CA GLY A 20 5.77 9.46 -23.36
C GLY A 20 4.84 8.28 -23.03
N LEU A 21 5.09 7.53 -21.96
CA LEU A 21 4.20 6.45 -21.54
C LEU A 21 2.95 7.01 -20.88
N LEU A 22 1.78 6.57 -21.34
CA LEU A 22 0.48 6.98 -20.81
C LEU A 22 0.30 6.47 -19.36
N ALA A 23 0.21 7.38 -18.40
CA ALA A 23 -0.03 7.08 -16.99
C ALA A 23 -1.53 6.90 -16.70
N TRP A 24 -2.37 7.75 -17.29
CA TRP A 24 -3.82 7.65 -17.22
C TRP A 24 -4.50 8.41 -18.36
N GLN A 25 -5.74 8.03 -18.65
CA GLN A 25 -6.61 8.66 -19.63
C GLN A 25 -8.02 8.81 -19.06
N LEU A 26 -8.63 9.98 -19.29
CA LEU A 26 -9.97 10.33 -18.84
C LEU A 26 -10.86 10.58 -20.06
N GLN A 27 -12.12 10.15 -19.96
CA GLN A 27 -13.16 10.41 -20.94
C GLN A 27 -14.28 11.19 -20.26
N TRP A 28 -14.55 12.40 -20.76
CA TRP A 28 -15.59 13.28 -20.24
C TRP A 28 -16.85 13.23 -21.12
N ASN A 29 -18.01 13.34 -20.49
CA ASN A 29 -19.29 13.57 -21.15
C ASN A 29 -19.95 14.81 -20.53
N GLY A 30 -19.89 15.94 -21.23
CA GLY A 30 -20.10 17.24 -20.58
C GLY A 30 -19.12 17.37 -19.41
N ASP A 31 -19.57 17.86 -18.26
CA ASP A 31 -18.73 18.04 -17.06
C ASP A 31 -18.61 16.78 -16.19
N ALA A 32 -19.26 15.68 -16.57
CA ALA A 32 -19.17 14.42 -15.86
C ALA A 32 -18.05 13.55 -16.44
N LEU A 33 -17.24 12.95 -15.56
CA LEU A 33 -16.35 11.88 -15.98
C LEU A 33 -17.21 10.67 -16.36
N ALA A 34 -16.99 10.13 -17.56
CA ALA A 34 -17.68 8.94 -18.05
C ALA A 34 -16.85 7.67 -17.82
N HIS A 35 -15.52 7.80 -17.93
CA HIS A 35 -14.60 6.68 -17.76
C HIS A 35 -13.20 7.19 -17.45
N ALA A 36 -12.44 6.45 -16.64
CA ALA A 36 -11.00 6.63 -16.51
C ALA A 36 -10.25 5.31 -16.59
N TRP A 37 -9.10 5.35 -17.23
CA TRP A 37 -8.14 4.26 -17.33
C TRP A 37 -6.84 4.69 -16.62
N LEU A 38 -6.31 3.87 -15.72
CA LEU A 38 -5.11 4.18 -14.96
C LEU A 38 -4.11 3.03 -15.06
N ARG A 39 -2.90 3.33 -15.53
CA ARG A 39 -1.78 2.38 -15.56
C ARG A 39 -1.32 2.07 -14.14
N LEU A 40 -1.15 0.78 -13.84
CA LEU A 40 -0.57 0.32 -12.59
C LEU A 40 0.96 0.42 -12.60
N PRO A 41 1.62 0.43 -11.43
CA PRO A 41 3.08 0.56 -11.36
C PRO A 41 3.85 -0.57 -12.05
N ASP A 42 3.27 -1.76 -12.18
CA ASP A 42 3.85 -2.91 -12.90
C ASP A 42 3.93 -2.73 -14.43
N ARG A 43 3.55 -1.55 -14.95
CA ARG A 43 3.54 -1.10 -16.34
C ARG A 43 2.57 -1.85 -17.24
N ASP A 44 2.43 -3.16 -17.10
CA ASP A 44 1.71 -4.03 -18.04
C ASP A 44 0.24 -4.23 -17.68
N ASP A 45 -0.22 -3.69 -16.56
CA ASP A 45 -1.59 -3.79 -16.10
C ASP A 45 -2.22 -2.41 -15.82
N ALA A 46 -3.54 -2.39 -15.70
CA ALA A 46 -4.31 -1.18 -15.53
C ALA A 46 -5.63 -1.46 -14.81
N ILE A 47 -6.13 -0.43 -14.13
CA ILE A 47 -7.50 -0.42 -13.63
C ILE A 47 -8.34 0.56 -14.44
N GLU A 48 -9.63 0.25 -14.52
CA GLU A 48 -10.63 1.14 -15.07
C GLU A 48 -11.54 1.64 -13.95
N LEU A 49 -12.06 2.84 -14.14
CA LEU A 49 -12.97 3.49 -13.22
C LEU A 49 -14.21 3.90 -14.01
N ALA A 50 -15.36 3.41 -13.55
CA ALA A 50 -16.67 3.73 -14.08
C ALA A 50 -17.44 4.57 -13.04
N PRO A 51 -17.55 5.90 -13.25
CA PRO A 51 -18.24 6.78 -12.31
C PRO A 51 -19.72 6.47 -12.19
N LEU A 52 -20.27 6.57 -10.97
CA LEU A 52 -21.69 6.35 -10.66
C LEU A 52 -22.27 5.01 -11.19
N ALA A 53 -21.43 3.99 -11.35
CA ALA A 53 -21.79 2.69 -11.90
C ALA A 53 -22.19 1.65 -10.84
N GLY A 54 -22.50 2.06 -9.61
CA GLY A 54 -22.96 1.16 -8.58
C GLY A 54 -23.67 1.84 -7.41
N ASP A 55 -24.20 0.98 -6.54
CA ASP A 55 -24.72 1.33 -5.22
C ASP A 55 -24.08 0.39 -4.18
N ASP A 56 -23.79 0.92 -3.01
CA ASP A 56 -23.25 0.19 -1.86
C ASP A 56 -24.04 0.57 -0.59
N LEU A 57 -24.24 -0.39 0.32
CA LEU A 57 -25.05 -0.19 1.53
C LEU A 57 -24.49 0.90 2.46
N LEU A 58 -23.17 1.05 2.49
CA LEU A 58 -22.49 2.00 3.36
C LEU A 58 -22.13 3.28 2.60
N LEU A 59 -21.64 3.16 1.35
CA LEU A 59 -21.17 4.30 0.56
C LEU A 59 -22.29 5.01 -0.20
N GLY A 60 -23.46 4.38 -0.38
CA GLY A 60 -24.53 4.87 -1.24
C GLY A 60 -24.17 4.74 -2.72
N ARG A 61 -24.56 5.73 -3.54
CA ARG A 61 -24.16 5.78 -4.97
C ARG A 61 -22.63 5.85 -5.07
N CYS A 62 -22.05 4.96 -5.86
CA CYS A 62 -20.61 4.74 -5.90
C CYS A 62 -20.05 4.63 -7.32
N ASP A 63 -18.77 4.96 -7.44
CA ASP A 63 -17.94 4.66 -8.60
C ASP A 63 -17.49 3.19 -8.51
N ARG A 64 -17.32 2.53 -9.65
CA ARG A 64 -16.81 1.15 -9.71
C ARG A 64 -15.36 1.13 -10.16
N LEU A 65 -14.53 0.36 -9.46
CA LEU A 65 -13.19 0.00 -9.91
C LEU A 65 -13.25 -1.36 -10.58
N LEU A 66 -12.75 -1.43 -11.81
CA LEU A 66 -12.66 -2.63 -12.60
C LEU A 66 -11.21 -3.00 -12.85
N HIS A 67 -10.94 -4.30 -12.86
CA HIS A 67 -9.67 -4.86 -13.27
C HIS A 67 -9.93 -6.00 -14.24
N ARG A 68 -9.34 -5.91 -15.44
CA ARG A 68 -9.56 -6.87 -16.54
C ARG A 68 -11.06 -7.09 -16.83
N GLY A 69 -11.82 -6.00 -16.86
CA GLY A 69 -13.27 -5.99 -17.13
C GLY A 69 -14.16 -6.46 -15.97
N SER A 70 -13.60 -6.88 -14.83
CA SER A 70 -14.36 -7.35 -13.67
C SER A 70 -14.38 -6.31 -12.55
N ALA A 71 -15.54 -6.08 -11.93
CA ALA A 71 -15.67 -5.17 -10.80
C ALA A 71 -14.98 -5.75 -9.55
N ILE A 72 -13.94 -5.07 -9.07
CA ILE A 72 -13.13 -5.51 -7.92
C ILE A 72 -13.45 -4.77 -6.63
N ALA A 73 -13.90 -3.52 -6.74
CA ALA A 73 -14.24 -2.68 -5.59
C ALA A 73 -15.24 -1.57 -5.96
N SER A 74 -15.86 -1.02 -4.94
CA SER A 74 -16.78 0.12 -4.98
C SER A 74 -16.14 1.28 -4.24
N MET A 75 -16.31 2.49 -4.77
CA MET A 75 -15.67 3.68 -4.26
C MET A 75 -16.70 4.79 -4.09
N SER A 76 -16.67 5.54 -2.97
CA SER A 76 -17.56 6.70 -2.80
C SER A 76 -17.50 7.61 -4.04
N ALA A 77 -18.65 8.03 -4.54
CA ALA A 77 -18.72 8.85 -5.75
C ALA A 77 -17.88 10.14 -5.62
N VAL A 78 -17.12 10.47 -6.66
CA VAL A 78 -16.25 11.65 -6.70
C VAL A 78 -16.76 12.67 -7.70
N ALA A 79 -16.75 13.94 -7.31
CA ALA A 79 -16.94 15.05 -8.23
C ALA A 79 -15.64 15.28 -9.04
N TRP A 80 -15.41 14.45 -10.04
CA TRP A 80 -14.11 14.34 -10.74
C TRP A 80 -13.57 15.64 -11.34
N ALA A 81 -14.43 16.58 -11.72
CA ALA A 81 -14.00 17.88 -12.25
C ALA A 81 -13.34 18.78 -11.18
N ALA A 82 -13.72 18.62 -9.92
CA ALA A 82 -13.17 19.36 -8.78
C ALA A 82 -13.30 18.52 -7.49
N PRO A 83 -12.45 17.50 -7.29
CA PRO A 83 -12.56 16.61 -6.14
C PRO A 83 -12.32 17.36 -4.83
N THR A 84 -13.30 17.36 -3.94
CA THR A 84 -13.22 17.97 -2.60
C THR A 84 -13.13 16.94 -1.46
N ARG A 85 -13.21 15.65 -1.81
CA ARG A 85 -13.16 14.53 -0.86
C ARG A 85 -12.28 13.43 -1.38
N ILE A 86 -11.54 12.81 -0.46
CA ILE A 86 -10.82 11.57 -0.74
C ILE A 86 -11.86 10.43 -0.66
N PRO A 87 -11.98 9.62 -1.72
CA PRO A 87 -12.98 8.57 -1.74
C PRO A 87 -12.64 7.42 -0.80
N ALA A 88 -13.65 6.81 -0.19
CA ALA A 88 -13.53 5.56 0.54
C ALA A 88 -13.74 4.37 -0.40
N VAL A 89 -13.05 3.26 -0.13
CA VAL A 89 -13.16 2.00 -0.90
C VAL A 89 -13.74 0.92 0.01
N ASP A 90 -14.72 0.17 -0.49
CA ASP A 90 -15.41 -0.90 0.26
C ASP A 90 -14.47 -2.07 0.61
N ARG A 91 -13.63 -2.47 -0.33
CA ARG A 91 -12.75 -3.65 -0.30
C ARG A 91 -11.35 -3.28 -0.76
N PRO A 92 -10.60 -2.45 0.00
CA PRO A 92 -9.26 -2.02 -0.40
C PRO A 92 -8.29 -3.19 -0.65
N GLY A 93 -8.47 -4.33 0.06
CA GLY A 93 -7.66 -5.54 -0.14
C GLY A 93 -7.92 -6.29 -1.45
N ALA A 94 -8.99 -5.97 -2.18
CA ALA A 94 -9.27 -6.53 -3.51
C ALA A 94 -8.56 -5.76 -4.64
N LEU A 95 -7.95 -4.62 -4.32
CA LEU A 95 -7.24 -3.81 -5.30
C LEU A 95 -5.90 -4.46 -5.67
N PRO A 96 -5.53 -4.48 -6.96
CA PRO A 96 -4.18 -4.83 -7.38
C PRO A 96 -3.13 -3.94 -6.69
N PRO A 97 -1.90 -4.43 -6.49
CA PRO A 97 -0.81 -3.63 -5.95
C PRO A 97 -0.66 -2.28 -6.67
N GLY A 98 -0.63 -1.18 -5.91
CA GLY A 98 -0.47 0.17 -6.43
C GLY A 98 -1.73 0.83 -7.01
N ALA A 99 -2.83 0.08 -7.21
CA ALA A 99 -4.08 0.64 -7.75
C ALA A 99 -4.63 1.77 -6.88
N GLY A 100 -4.66 1.58 -5.56
CA GLY A 100 -5.09 2.62 -4.62
C GLY A 100 -4.24 3.90 -4.74
N THR A 101 -2.92 3.76 -4.85
CA THR A 101 -2.01 4.90 -5.05
C THR A 101 -2.26 5.60 -6.39
N CYS A 102 -2.57 4.87 -7.45
CA CYS A 102 -2.92 5.47 -8.75
C CYS A 102 -4.20 6.30 -8.68
N VAL A 103 -5.22 5.81 -7.97
CA VAL A 103 -6.47 6.54 -7.76
C VAL A 103 -6.23 7.80 -6.92
N LEU A 104 -5.48 7.69 -5.82
CA LEU A 104 -5.16 8.83 -4.96
C LEU A 104 -4.36 9.91 -5.70
N ASP A 105 -3.38 9.51 -6.52
CA ASP A 105 -2.60 10.41 -7.38
C ASP A 105 -3.47 11.12 -8.43
N LEU A 106 -4.44 10.41 -9.02
CA LEU A 106 -5.41 11.01 -9.93
C LEU A 106 -6.29 12.04 -9.21
N VAL A 107 -6.84 11.69 -8.05
CA VAL A 107 -7.66 12.62 -7.24
C VAL A 107 -6.86 13.86 -6.86
N ALA A 108 -5.62 13.69 -6.38
CA ALA A 108 -4.74 14.80 -6.04
C ALA A 108 -4.39 15.66 -7.27
N THR A 109 -4.16 15.05 -8.44
CA THR A 109 -3.88 15.77 -9.68
C THR A 109 -5.05 16.61 -10.14
N LEU A 110 -6.27 16.05 -10.14
CA LEU A 110 -7.48 16.76 -10.55
C LEU A 110 -7.86 17.85 -9.55
N ALA A 111 -7.73 17.59 -8.25
CA ALA A 111 -7.97 18.59 -7.21
C ALA A 111 -6.99 19.77 -7.31
N ARG A 112 -5.69 19.50 -7.53
CA ARG A 112 -4.68 20.55 -7.74
C ARG A 112 -4.98 21.38 -8.98
N HIS A 113 -5.34 20.72 -10.09
CA HIS A 113 -5.69 21.39 -11.34
C HIS A 113 -6.92 22.30 -11.18
N ALA A 114 -7.92 21.85 -10.42
CA ALA A 114 -9.13 22.61 -10.12
C ALA A 114 -8.93 23.70 -9.04
N GLY A 115 -7.72 23.84 -8.46
CA GLY A 115 -7.44 24.82 -7.41
C GLY A 115 -8.10 24.51 -6.06
N VAL A 116 -8.41 23.24 -5.78
CA VAL A 116 -8.97 22.82 -4.50
C VAL A 116 -7.88 22.92 -3.42
N PRO A 117 -8.07 23.70 -2.33
CA PRO A 117 -7.02 23.94 -1.34
C PRO A 117 -6.77 22.74 -0.42
N GLY A 118 -7.76 21.87 -0.24
CA GLY A 118 -7.66 20.70 0.62
C GLY A 118 -8.85 19.77 0.47
N LEU A 119 -8.63 18.49 0.73
CA LEU A 119 -9.65 17.44 0.72
C LEU A 119 -9.80 16.85 2.12
N ARG A 120 -10.99 16.33 2.40
CA ARG A 120 -11.27 15.56 3.61
C ARG A 120 -11.46 14.09 3.27
N TYR A 121 -10.96 13.20 4.13
CA TYR A 121 -11.28 11.77 4.05
C TYR A 121 -12.61 11.51 4.75
N ARG A 122 -13.55 10.90 4.03
CA ARG A 122 -14.85 10.49 4.57
C ARG A 122 -15.07 9.02 4.27
N GLY A 123 -14.89 8.17 5.27
CA GLY A 123 -14.97 6.73 5.07
C GLY A 123 -15.04 5.94 6.37
N PRO A 124 -15.32 4.63 6.27
CA PRO A 124 -15.41 3.76 7.44
C PRO A 124 -14.05 3.26 7.96
N TYR A 125 -12.96 3.46 7.19
CA TYR A 125 -11.67 2.82 7.48
C TYR A 125 -10.50 3.83 7.50
N PRO A 126 -10.42 4.78 8.44
CA PRO A 126 -9.25 5.66 8.59
C PRO A 126 -8.08 4.89 9.21
N THR A 127 -7.52 3.90 8.51
CA THR A 127 -6.46 3.05 9.07
C THR A 127 -5.09 3.72 9.02
N PRO A 128 -4.15 3.32 9.90
CA PRO A 128 -2.73 3.68 9.77
C PRO A 128 -2.16 3.48 8.36
N ALA A 129 -2.46 2.34 7.73
CA ALA A 129 -1.99 2.04 6.38
C ALA A 129 -2.58 2.98 5.32
N LEU A 130 -3.85 3.37 5.49
CA LEU A 130 -4.46 4.40 4.64
C LEU A 130 -3.79 5.75 4.87
N PHE A 131 -3.55 6.16 6.11
CA PHE A 131 -2.88 7.43 6.42
C PHE A 131 -1.52 7.53 5.71
N GLU A 132 -0.69 6.48 5.80
CA GLU A 132 0.57 6.43 5.05
C GLU A 132 0.34 6.52 3.54
N SER A 133 -0.64 5.78 3.01
CA SER A 133 -1.01 5.84 1.59
C SER A 133 -1.39 7.25 1.12
N LEU A 134 -2.11 8.01 1.95
CA LEU A 134 -2.52 9.39 1.66
C LEU A 134 -1.32 10.33 1.59
N ARG A 135 -0.32 10.17 2.46
CA ARG A 135 0.88 11.03 2.50
C ARG A 135 1.71 11.01 1.21
N HIS A 136 1.54 9.98 0.37
CA HIS A 136 2.22 9.91 -0.94
C HIS A 136 1.58 10.81 -2.00
N SER A 137 0.32 11.21 -1.83
CA SER A 137 -0.40 12.04 -2.82
C SER A 137 -0.90 13.37 -2.23
N PHE A 138 -0.82 13.52 -0.92
CA PHE A 138 -1.29 14.69 -0.18
C PHE A 138 -0.27 15.09 0.89
N THR A 139 -0.18 16.39 1.15
CA THR A 139 0.46 16.92 2.36
C THR A 139 -0.61 17.27 3.37
N ILE A 140 -0.23 17.37 4.64
CA ILE A 140 -1.14 17.77 5.71
C ILE A 140 -0.87 19.22 6.04
N ASP A 141 -1.93 20.03 6.08
CA ASP A 141 -1.85 21.39 6.60
C ASP A 141 -1.91 21.33 8.13
N GLY A 142 -0.78 21.58 8.80
CA GLY A 142 -0.68 21.57 10.26
C GLY A 142 0.25 20.49 10.85
N ASP A 143 -0.03 20.09 12.09
CA ASP A 143 0.77 19.09 12.82
C ASP A 143 0.41 17.66 12.38
N GLU A 144 1.36 17.03 11.70
CA GLU A 144 1.26 15.66 11.21
C GLU A 144 1.08 14.62 12.32
N THR A 145 1.68 14.85 13.50
CA THR A 145 1.55 13.95 14.65
C THR A 145 0.13 13.99 15.18
N HIS A 146 -0.44 15.19 15.29
CA HIS A 146 -1.83 15.38 15.66
C HIS A 146 -2.78 14.77 14.63
N ALA A 147 -2.53 15.00 13.34
CA ALA A 147 -3.34 14.42 12.27
C ALA A 147 -3.33 12.88 12.30
N ARG A 148 -2.17 12.27 12.57
CA ARG A 148 -2.09 10.82 12.77
C ARG A 148 -2.95 10.37 13.95
N GLN A 149 -2.84 11.04 15.08
CA GLN A 149 -3.65 10.72 16.26
C GLN A 149 -5.16 10.83 15.96
N CYS A 150 -5.59 11.87 15.24
CA CYS A 150 -6.98 12.00 14.81
C CYS A 150 -7.46 10.84 13.92
N PHE A 151 -6.58 10.31 13.05
CA PHE A 151 -6.91 9.15 12.22
C PHE A 151 -7.08 7.88 13.06
N ASP A 152 -6.16 7.66 14.00
CA ASP A 152 -6.17 6.50 14.90
C ASP A 152 -7.41 6.53 15.82
N ASP A 153 -7.72 7.67 16.41
CA ASP A 153 -8.93 7.86 17.22
C ASP A 153 -10.19 7.62 16.38
N ALA A 154 -10.24 8.14 15.15
CA ALA A 154 -11.39 7.95 14.27
C ALA A 154 -11.59 6.49 13.86
N LEU A 155 -10.51 5.70 13.73
CA LEU A 155 -10.59 4.27 13.45
C LEU A 155 -11.29 3.53 14.59
N GLU A 156 -10.89 3.81 15.84
CA GLU A 156 -11.55 3.24 17.00
C GLU A 156 -13.05 3.56 16.96
N HIS A 157 -13.41 4.84 16.80
CA HIS A 157 -14.79 5.29 16.75
C HIS A 157 -15.61 4.65 15.61
N ALA A 158 -15.02 4.48 14.42
CA ALA A 158 -15.67 3.87 13.26
C ALA A 158 -15.89 2.37 13.46
N ALA A 159 -14.87 1.64 13.94
CA ALA A 159 -14.91 0.21 14.17
C ALA A 159 -16.00 -0.18 15.18
N TRP A 160 -16.22 0.63 16.22
CA TRP A 160 -17.24 0.37 17.24
C TRP A 160 -18.68 0.61 16.77
N ARG A 161 -18.91 1.36 15.69
CA ARG A 161 -20.25 1.85 15.33
C ARG A 161 -20.70 1.48 13.92
N GLY A 162 -19.82 0.96 13.06
CA GLY A 162 -20.15 0.66 11.66
C GLY A 162 -20.59 1.91 10.89
N ARG A 163 -19.98 3.08 11.19
CA ARG A 163 -20.37 4.38 10.63
C ARG A 163 -19.26 4.98 9.78
N ILE A 164 -19.66 5.78 8.80
CA ILE A 164 -18.76 6.70 8.11
C ILE A 164 -18.31 7.77 9.12
N VAL A 165 -17.00 7.99 9.19
CA VAL A 165 -16.38 9.08 9.93
C VAL A 165 -15.67 10.03 8.97
N GLU A 166 -15.50 11.28 9.39
CA GLU A 166 -14.72 12.29 8.67
C GLU A 166 -13.78 12.93 9.70
N PRO A 167 -12.53 12.43 9.85
CA PRO A 167 -11.53 13.05 10.70
C PRO A 167 -11.31 14.51 10.28
N ASP A 168 -11.13 15.42 11.23
CA ASP A 168 -10.92 16.84 10.94
C ASP A 168 -9.47 17.10 10.50
N ILE A 169 -9.15 16.62 9.30
CA ILE A 169 -7.83 16.73 8.68
C ILE A 169 -8.01 17.24 7.26
N SER A 170 -7.27 18.30 6.93
CA SER A 170 -7.19 18.84 5.58
C SER A 170 -5.98 18.26 4.86
N PHE A 171 -6.23 17.49 3.80
CA PHE A 171 -5.22 16.92 2.92
C PHE A 171 -5.03 17.81 1.70
N VAL A 172 -3.92 18.51 1.62
CA VAL A 172 -3.57 19.42 0.53
C VAL A 172 -3.05 18.61 -0.66
N PRO A 173 -3.60 18.76 -1.88
CA PRO A 173 -3.18 17.98 -3.04
C PRO A 173 -1.70 18.19 -3.39
N THR A 174 -0.91 17.13 -3.29
CA THR A 174 0.51 17.13 -3.68
C THR A 174 0.82 15.87 -4.48
N PRO A 175 0.23 15.72 -5.68
CA PRO A 175 0.41 14.53 -6.50
C PRO A 175 1.86 14.38 -6.93
N HIS A 176 2.27 13.14 -7.16
CA HIS A 176 3.62 12.80 -7.54
C HIS A 176 3.75 12.70 -9.07
N HIS A 177 4.99 12.68 -9.54
CA HIS A 177 5.30 12.34 -10.91
C HIS A 177 5.63 10.86 -11.00
N ARG A 178 4.95 10.17 -11.92
CA ARG A 178 5.27 8.78 -12.24
C ARG A 178 6.14 8.68 -13.48
N SER A 179 7.09 7.77 -13.46
CA SER A 179 7.90 7.41 -14.62
C SER A 179 8.28 5.94 -14.60
N TRP A 180 8.43 5.36 -15.79
CA TRP A 180 8.80 3.95 -15.96
C TRP A 180 10.15 3.82 -16.67
N PRO A 181 11.26 4.06 -15.96
CA PRO A 181 12.60 4.12 -16.56
C PRO A 181 13.08 2.76 -17.11
N ALA A 182 12.51 1.66 -16.61
CA ALA A 182 12.83 0.30 -17.03
C ALA A 182 11.60 -0.62 -16.87
N PRO A 183 11.56 -1.78 -17.56
CA PRO A 183 10.55 -2.81 -17.30
C PRO A 183 10.53 -3.21 -15.82
N GLY A 184 9.32 -3.39 -15.26
CA GLY A 184 9.14 -3.74 -13.85
C GLY A 184 9.40 -2.61 -12.85
N ILE A 185 9.84 -1.43 -13.31
CA ILE A 185 10.13 -0.28 -12.44
C ILE A 185 9.18 0.88 -12.70
N CYS A 186 8.54 1.37 -11.64
CA CYS A 186 7.82 2.63 -11.64
C CYS A 186 8.29 3.49 -10.47
N LEU A 187 8.67 4.73 -10.75
CA LEU A 187 9.08 5.69 -9.72
C LEU A 187 7.94 6.63 -9.40
N GLN A 188 7.90 7.11 -8.16
CA GLN A 188 7.08 8.24 -7.73
C GLN A 188 8.01 9.32 -7.20
N ARG A 189 7.89 10.53 -7.75
CA ARG A 189 8.82 11.63 -7.51
C ARG A 189 8.11 12.94 -7.19
N ARG A 190 8.66 13.68 -6.22
CA ARG A 190 8.39 15.11 -6.01
C ARG A 190 9.70 15.88 -6.17
N ASP A 191 10.53 15.88 -5.13
CA ASP A 191 11.87 16.48 -5.13
C ASP A 191 12.99 15.45 -5.31
N GLY A 192 12.68 14.17 -5.14
CA GLY A 192 13.58 13.04 -5.33
C GLY A 192 12.78 11.77 -5.66
N ILE A 193 13.40 10.60 -5.50
CA ILE A 193 12.68 9.32 -5.57
C ILE A 193 12.09 9.05 -4.19
N ASP A 194 10.79 9.29 -4.05
CA ASP A 194 10.06 9.07 -2.80
C ASP A 194 9.68 7.60 -2.63
N ARG A 195 9.31 6.97 -3.76
CA ARG A 195 8.95 5.56 -3.86
C ARG A 195 9.43 4.97 -5.18
N ALA A 196 9.88 3.72 -5.14
CA ALA A 196 10.12 2.89 -6.30
C ALA A 196 9.28 1.61 -6.19
N TRP A 197 8.47 1.33 -7.21
CA TRP A 197 7.87 0.02 -7.40
C TRP A 197 8.82 -0.82 -8.22
N ILE A 198 9.19 -2.00 -7.73
CA ILE A 198 10.05 -2.96 -8.42
C ILE A 198 9.31 -4.29 -8.45
N ASP A 199 9.00 -4.78 -9.65
CA ASP A 199 8.23 -6.00 -9.90
C ASP A 199 6.95 -6.07 -9.04
N GLY A 200 6.22 -4.95 -9.00
CA GLY A 200 4.96 -4.82 -8.26
C GLY A 200 5.09 -4.59 -6.74
N ARG A 201 6.30 -4.45 -6.20
CA ARG A 201 6.55 -4.21 -4.77
C ARG A 201 7.00 -2.77 -4.52
N PRO A 202 6.38 -2.04 -3.57
CA PRO A 202 6.81 -0.70 -3.23
C PRO A 202 8.03 -0.72 -2.32
N TYR A 203 8.96 0.19 -2.59
CA TYR A 203 10.07 0.58 -1.74
C TYR A 203 9.97 2.07 -1.47
N ASP A 204 9.95 2.44 -0.21
CA ASP A 204 9.65 3.80 0.22
C ASP A 204 10.82 4.42 0.97
N ALA A 205 11.03 5.72 0.79
CA ALA A 205 11.94 6.47 1.63
C ALA A 205 11.44 6.45 3.08
N GLY A 206 12.25 5.94 4.01
CA GLY A 206 11.90 5.86 5.43
C GLY A 206 11.08 4.63 5.85
N ASP A 207 10.69 3.75 4.92
CA ASP A 207 10.05 2.48 5.30
C ASP A 207 11.04 1.57 6.04
N PRO A 208 10.64 0.96 7.16
CA PRO A 208 11.55 0.16 7.99
C PRO A 208 11.87 -1.21 7.38
N THR A 209 11.13 -1.63 6.35
CA THR A 209 11.15 -2.97 5.76
C THR A 209 11.54 -2.97 4.29
N HIS A 210 10.74 -2.38 3.41
CA HIS A 210 11.05 -2.24 1.98
C HIS A 210 11.50 -0.81 1.74
N ALA A 211 12.79 -0.57 1.97
CA ALA A 211 13.33 0.76 2.11
C ALA A 211 14.02 1.24 0.83
N LEU A 212 13.85 2.52 0.52
CA LEU A 212 14.80 3.29 -0.26
C LEU A 212 15.79 3.99 0.67
N VAL A 213 17.08 3.77 0.43
CA VAL A 213 18.16 4.45 1.15
C VAL A 213 19.08 5.17 0.17
N PRO A 214 19.68 6.32 0.54
CA PRO A 214 20.62 7.01 -0.34
C PRO A 214 21.79 6.11 -0.75
N ASP A 215 22.22 6.24 -2.01
CA ASP A 215 23.46 5.66 -2.53
C ASP A 215 24.55 6.75 -2.62
N ASP A 216 25.82 6.38 -2.46
CA ASP A 216 26.93 7.33 -2.35
C ASP A 216 27.12 8.20 -3.62
N ASP A 217 26.70 7.70 -4.79
CA ASP A 217 26.73 8.44 -6.06
C ASP A 217 25.52 9.39 -6.25
N GLY A 218 24.69 9.55 -5.22
CA GLY A 218 23.46 10.34 -5.24
C GLY A 218 22.28 9.64 -5.91
N GLY A 219 22.34 8.32 -6.09
CA GLY A 219 21.21 7.47 -6.43
C GLY A 219 20.46 6.99 -5.19
N VAL A 220 19.69 5.91 -5.33
CA VAL A 220 19.05 5.21 -4.20
C VAL A 220 19.23 3.70 -4.32
N ILE A 221 19.26 3.02 -3.17
CA ILE A 221 19.30 1.57 -3.07
C ILE A 221 17.93 1.12 -2.54
N ALA A 222 17.23 0.31 -3.33
CA ALA A 222 16.08 -0.44 -2.85
C ALA A 222 16.59 -1.68 -2.11
N CYS A 223 16.18 -1.84 -0.85
CA CYS A 223 16.65 -2.93 -0.01
C CYS A 223 15.54 -3.46 0.91
N VAL A 224 15.71 -4.70 1.38
CA VAL A 224 14.89 -5.26 2.43
C VAL A 224 15.63 -5.16 3.75
N ARG A 225 14.95 -4.66 4.79
CA ARG A 225 15.48 -4.43 6.13
C ARG A 225 14.57 -5.07 7.17
N VAL A 226 15.14 -5.51 8.28
CA VAL A 226 14.37 -5.92 9.46
C VAL A 226 15.13 -5.53 10.72
N GLY A 227 14.43 -4.89 11.66
CA GLY A 227 15.05 -4.44 12.91
C GLY A 227 16.19 -3.43 12.71
N GLY A 228 16.14 -2.65 11.62
CA GLY A 228 17.16 -1.67 11.24
C GLY A 228 18.29 -2.22 10.36
N GLU A 229 18.51 -3.54 10.36
CA GLU A 229 19.57 -4.21 9.60
C GLU A 229 19.13 -4.45 8.15
N ARG A 230 20.08 -4.38 7.20
CA ARG A 230 19.83 -4.69 5.78
C ARG A 230 19.99 -6.20 5.55
N LEU A 231 18.90 -6.86 5.14
CA LEU A 231 18.90 -8.30 4.80
C LEU A 231 19.35 -8.56 3.36
N GLY A 232 19.06 -7.64 2.45
CA GLY A 232 19.45 -7.79 1.05
C GLY A 232 19.23 -6.51 0.25
N GLU A 233 20.09 -6.29 -0.73
CA GLU A 233 19.90 -5.27 -1.76
C GLU A 233 19.06 -5.85 -2.90
N VAL A 234 18.05 -5.09 -3.32
CA VAL A 234 17.16 -5.47 -4.41
C VAL A 234 17.56 -4.80 -5.71
N ALA A 235 17.78 -3.49 -5.68
CA ALA A 235 18.27 -2.75 -6.84
C ALA A 235 19.04 -1.51 -6.41
N ARG A 236 20.04 -1.14 -7.20
CA ARG A 236 20.67 0.17 -7.16
C ARG A 236 20.14 0.99 -8.31
N LEU A 237 19.58 2.14 -8.03
CA LEU A 237 18.94 3.02 -8.99
C LEU A 237 19.75 4.32 -9.05
N ASP A 238 20.01 4.82 -10.26
CA ASP A 238 20.62 6.15 -10.42
C ASP A 238 19.62 7.28 -10.10
N ARG A 239 20.00 8.53 -10.35
CA ARG A 239 19.14 9.72 -10.09
C ARG A 239 17.87 9.73 -10.93
N ASP A 240 17.91 9.16 -12.13
CA ASP A 240 16.76 9.00 -13.03
C ASP A 240 16.01 7.69 -12.76
N GLY A 241 16.56 6.89 -11.84
CA GLY A 241 16.07 5.63 -11.31
C GLY A 241 16.18 4.49 -12.32
N VAL A 242 17.13 4.61 -13.23
CA VAL A 242 17.57 3.52 -14.09
C VAL A 242 18.44 2.56 -13.25
N PRO A 243 18.21 1.23 -13.35
CA PRO A 243 19.03 0.25 -12.64
C PRO A 243 20.52 0.29 -13.00
N ARG A 244 21.36 0.33 -11.99
CA ARG A 244 22.82 0.19 -12.07
C ARG A 244 23.24 -1.23 -11.72
N GLY A 245 22.86 -2.18 -12.56
CA GLY A 245 23.16 -3.61 -12.38
C GLY A 245 21.90 -4.49 -12.32
N PRO A 246 22.07 -5.76 -11.92
CA PRO A 246 20.95 -6.70 -11.84
C PRO A 246 19.98 -6.33 -10.71
N ILE A 247 18.71 -6.63 -10.94
CA ILE A 247 17.65 -6.54 -9.92
C ILE A 247 17.50 -7.93 -9.29
N ALA A 248 17.65 -8.01 -7.97
CA ALA A 248 17.47 -9.25 -7.24
C ALA A 248 15.98 -9.63 -7.19
N ARG A 249 15.69 -10.92 -7.35
CA ARG A 249 14.32 -11.48 -7.28
C ARG A 249 14.06 -12.25 -5.99
N ALA A 250 15.10 -12.51 -5.22
CA ALA A 250 15.04 -13.20 -3.94
C ALA A 250 16.10 -12.65 -3.00
N LEU A 251 15.85 -12.74 -1.69
CA LEU A 251 16.87 -12.47 -0.68
C LEU A 251 17.86 -13.63 -0.62
N PRO A 252 19.14 -13.38 -0.27
CA PRO A 252 20.08 -14.46 -0.01
C PRO A 252 19.70 -15.18 1.29
N PHE A 253 19.80 -16.51 1.31
CA PHE A 253 19.56 -17.33 2.50
C PHE A 253 20.31 -18.68 2.44
N PRO A 254 20.55 -19.33 3.58
CA PRO A 254 21.08 -20.69 3.63
C PRO A 254 20.00 -21.73 3.27
N PRO A 255 20.16 -22.54 2.20
CA PRO A 255 19.14 -23.52 1.76
C PRO A 255 18.79 -24.58 2.80
N GLU A 256 19.70 -24.92 3.71
CA GLU A 256 19.50 -25.88 4.79
C GLU A 256 18.40 -25.50 5.78
N LEU A 257 17.95 -24.24 5.76
CA LEU A 257 16.88 -23.76 6.61
C LEU A 257 15.49 -23.99 6.02
N LEU A 258 15.38 -24.28 4.73
CA LEU A 258 14.08 -24.44 4.08
C LEU A 258 13.27 -25.58 4.70
N GLY A 259 12.03 -25.27 5.07
CA GLY A 259 11.10 -26.21 5.68
C GLY A 259 11.33 -26.44 7.18
N LEU A 260 12.38 -25.87 7.79
CA LEU A 260 12.57 -26.00 9.24
C LEU A 260 11.47 -25.25 10.00
N GLU A 261 10.84 -25.95 10.93
CA GLU A 261 9.81 -25.40 11.80
C GLU A 261 10.42 -24.59 12.94
N LEU A 262 9.73 -23.52 13.33
CA LEU A 262 10.09 -22.76 14.52
C LEU A 262 9.67 -23.54 15.78
N PRO A 263 10.45 -23.47 16.88
CA PRO A 263 10.11 -24.17 18.11
C PRO A 263 8.72 -23.81 18.63
N PRO A 264 7.88 -24.77 19.09
CA PRO A 264 6.53 -24.50 19.57
C PRO A 264 6.45 -23.42 20.66
N ALA A 265 7.42 -23.39 21.58
CA ALA A 265 7.50 -22.37 22.62
C ALA A 265 7.67 -20.94 22.06
N LEU A 266 8.40 -20.80 20.94
CA LEU A 266 8.54 -19.51 20.26
C LEU A 266 7.22 -19.10 19.58
N VAL A 267 6.52 -20.06 18.96
CA VAL A 267 5.21 -19.84 18.34
C VAL A 267 4.19 -19.37 19.38
N GLU A 268 4.17 -19.98 20.57
CA GLU A 268 3.30 -19.58 21.68
C GLU A 268 3.55 -18.14 22.13
N VAL A 269 4.83 -17.75 22.30
CA VAL A 269 5.19 -16.37 22.67
C VAL A 269 4.83 -15.39 21.57
N LEU A 270 5.06 -15.74 20.29
CA LEU A 270 4.67 -14.90 19.16
C LEU A 270 3.15 -14.70 19.09
N ALA A 271 2.37 -15.75 19.37
CA ALA A 271 0.91 -15.65 19.42
C ALA A 271 0.46 -14.63 20.47
N GLN A 272 1.09 -14.63 21.65
CA GLN A 272 0.80 -13.65 22.71
C GLN A 272 1.19 -12.22 22.29
N VAL A 273 2.38 -12.02 21.72
CA VAL A 273 2.86 -10.71 21.28
C VAL A 273 1.98 -10.13 20.17
N LEU A 274 1.65 -10.93 19.15
CA LEU A 274 0.83 -10.51 18.03
C LEU A 274 -0.62 -10.25 18.46
N ALA A 275 -1.19 -11.07 19.34
CA ALA A 275 -2.52 -10.83 19.90
C ALA A 275 -2.56 -9.56 20.77
N ALA A 276 -1.50 -9.27 21.54
CA ALA A 276 -1.42 -8.05 22.34
C ALA A 276 -1.37 -6.78 21.47
N ALA A 277 -0.69 -6.85 20.32
CA ALA A 277 -0.61 -5.76 19.34
C ALA A 277 -1.89 -5.61 18.49
N ALA A 278 -2.75 -6.62 18.45
CA ALA A 278 -3.98 -6.60 17.66
C ALA A 278 -5.12 -5.83 18.36
N PRO A 279 -6.07 -5.25 17.59
CA PRO A 279 -7.27 -4.64 18.14
C PRO A 279 -8.06 -5.64 19.01
N ALA A 280 -8.62 -5.15 20.12
CA ALA A 280 -9.32 -5.98 21.11
C ALA A 280 -10.32 -7.01 20.52
N PRO A 281 -11.17 -6.66 19.52
CA PRO A 281 -12.16 -7.60 18.98
C PRO A 281 -11.57 -8.80 18.23
N VAL A 282 -10.31 -8.74 17.78
CA VAL A 282 -9.68 -9.80 16.95
C VAL A 282 -8.55 -10.53 17.66
N ARG A 283 -8.24 -10.20 18.93
CA ARG A 283 -7.11 -10.78 19.66
C ARG A 283 -7.18 -12.30 19.77
N ASP A 284 -8.34 -12.82 20.13
CA ASP A 284 -8.51 -14.28 20.27
C ASP A 284 -8.49 -14.99 18.92
N ALA A 285 -9.00 -14.35 17.87
CA ALA A 285 -8.89 -14.87 16.51
C ALA A 285 -7.43 -14.90 16.03
N VAL A 286 -6.65 -13.86 16.32
CA VAL A 286 -5.19 -13.82 16.05
C VAL A 286 -4.46 -14.94 16.79
N ARG A 287 -4.75 -15.12 18.09
CA ARG A 287 -4.14 -16.19 18.89
C ARG A 287 -4.47 -17.57 18.31
N SER A 288 -5.75 -17.84 18.08
CA SER A 288 -6.22 -19.11 17.54
C SER A 288 -5.66 -19.39 16.13
N PHE A 289 -5.54 -18.37 15.28
CA PHE A 289 -4.96 -18.52 13.95
C PHE A 289 -3.49 -18.95 14.01
N ILE A 290 -2.69 -18.34 14.88
CA ILE A 290 -1.27 -18.65 15.03
C ILE A 290 -1.09 -20.03 15.67
N GLU A 291 -1.81 -20.32 16.76
CA GLU A 291 -1.75 -21.62 17.45
C GLU A 291 -2.22 -22.79 16.57
N GLY A 292 -3.13 -22.52 15.63
CA GLY A 292 -3.59 -23.49 14.64
C GLY A 292 -2.72 -23.59 13.38
N SER A 293 -1.59 -22.87 13.32
CA SER A 293 -0.72 -22.84 12.14
C SER A 293 0.67 -23.42 12.42
N THR A 294 1.21 -24.16 11.45
CA THR A 294 2.64 -24.50 11.45
C THR A 294 3.44 -23.29 11.00
N LEU A 295 4.44 -22.88 11.80
CA LEU A 295 5.35 -21.77 11.46
C LEU A 295 6.71 -22.31 10.99
N ARG A 296 7.11 -22.02 9.75
CA ARG A 296 8.36 -22.54 9.17
C ARG A 296 9.14 -21.51 8.35
N PHE A 297 10.41 -21.80 8.11
CA PHE A 297 11.24 -21.07 7.15
C PHE A 297 10.96 -21.52 5.71
N ASP A 298 10.87 -20.56 4.78
CA ASP A 298 10.65 -20.82 3.35
C ASP A 298 11.41 -19.81 2.45
N ASP A 299 11.45 -20.09 1.15
CA ASP A 299 11.86 -19.15 0.11
C ASP A 299 10.63 -18.38 -0.38
N LEU A 300 10.55 -17.12 0.06
CA LEU A 300 9.44 -16.23 -0.26
C LEU A 300 9.85 -15.15 -1.28
N GLY A 301 11.00 -15.35 -1.96
CA GLY A 301 11.61 -14.38 -2.85
C GLY A 301 11.98 -13.10 -2.10
N LEU A 302 11.21 -12.03 -2.31
CA LEU A 302 11.42 -10.76 -1.60
C LEU A 302 10.41 -10.53 -0.47
N ALA A 303 9.39 -11.38 -0.32
CA ALA A 303 8.46 -11.28 0.79
C ALA A 303 9.09 -11.83 2.06
N LEU A 304 8.86 -11.18 3.20
CA LEU A 304 9.44 -11.63 4.48
C LEU A 304 8.59 -12.67 5.20
N ALA A 305 7.28 -12.69 4.94
CA ALA A 305 6.37 -13.65 5.51
C ALA A 305 5.11 -13.81 4.65
N SER A 306 4.49 -14.98 4.75
CA SER A 306 3.17 -15.27 4.18
C SER A 306 2.32 -16.06 5.17
N ALA A 307 1.01 -15.99 4.97
CA ALA A 307 0.03 -16.69 5.80
C ALA A 307 -1.02 -17.33 4.90
N GLU A 308 -1.23 -18.61 5.11
CA GLU A 308 -2.30 -19.42 4.51
C GLU A 308 -3.04 -20.16 5.63
N PRO A 309 -4.25 -20.69 5.39
CA PRO A 309 -4.95 -21.47 6.40
C PRO A 309 -4.08 -22.65 6.87
N GLY A 310 -3.75 -22.67 8.17
CA GLY A 310 -2.93 -23.72 8.79
C GLY A 310 -1.42 -23.57 8.59
N GLU A 311 -0.96 -22.53 7.88
CA GLU A 311 0.46 -22.37 7.59
C GLU A 311 0.91 -20.90 7.67
N LEU A 312 1.97 -20.68 8.45
CA LEU A 312 2.72 -19.44 8.49
C LEU A 312 4.13 -19.70 7.99
N ARG A 313 4.58 -18.87 7.05
CA ARG A 313 5.94 -18.94 6.52
C ARG A 313 6.67 -17.65 6.78
N VAL A 314 7.90 -17.76 7.23
CA VAL A 314 8.87 -16.66 7.35
C VAL A 314 10.03 -16.91 6.42
N HIS A 315 10.60 -15.86 5.83
CA HIS A 315 11.71 -16.04 4.91
C HIS A 315 12.95 -16.60 5.64
N ALA A 316 13.59 -17.62 5.07
CA ALA A 316 14.84 -18.19 5.58
C ALA A 316 15.97 -17.17 5.82
N ALA A 317 16.00 -16.05 5.09
CA ALA A 317 16.97 -14.95 5.30
C ALA A 317 16.90 -14.31 6.70
N LEU A 318 15.80 -14.55 7.45
CA LEU A 318 15.62 -14.04 8.80
C LEU A 318 16.32 -14.86 9.88
N ALA A 319 16.73 -16.09 9.59
CA ALA A 319 17.19 -17.00 10.63
C ALA A 319 18.46 -16.54 11.35
N GLU A 320 19.46 -16.06 10.63
CA GLU A 320 20.69 -15.52 11.22
C GLU A 320 20.43 -14.20 11.98
N PRO A 321 19.74 -13.18 11.43
CA PRO A 321 19.36 -11.98 12.18
C PRO A 321 18.56 -12.29 13.45
N VAL A 322 17.65 -13.26 13.41
CA VAL A 322 16.82 -13.66 14.55
C VAL A 322 17.66 -14.43 15.59
N SER A 323 18.59 -15.28 15.19
CA SER A 323 19.40 -16.09 16.10
C SER A 323 20.52 -15.27 16.79
N THR A 324 21.02 -14.24 16.12
CA THR A 324 22.09 -13.37 16.64
C THR A 324 21.58 -12.20 17.49
N ALA A 325 20.32 -11.81 17.32
CA ALA A 325 19.69 -10.77 18.14
C ALA A 325 19.41 -11.26 19.57
N ALA A 326 19.41 -10.32 20.54
CA ALA A 326 18.94 -10.60 21.89
C ALA A 326 17.45 -11.02 21.83
N GLY A 327 17.03 -11.97 22.67
CA GLY A 327 15.73 -12.64 22.54
C GLY A 327 14.50 -11.72 22.38
N SER A 328 14.47 -10.55 23.05
CA SER A 328 13.40 -9.56 22.87
C SER A 328 13.41 -8.89 21.49
N ARG A 329 14.59 -8.62 20.92
CA ARG A 329 14.76 -8.06 19.57
C ARG A 329 14.39 -9.12 18.51
N SER A 330 14.77 -10.39 18.72
CA SER A 330 14.38 -11.50 17.84
C SER A 330 12.85 -11.64 17.74
N LEU A 331 12.16 -11.62 18.88
CA LEU A 331 10.70 -11.65 18.95
C LEU A 331 10.07 -10.43 18.27
N ALA A 332 10.60 -9.23 18.49
CA ALA A 332 10.10 -8.01 17.86
C ALA A 332 10.25 -8.05 16.33
N MET A 333 11.37 -8.58 15.82
CA MET A 333 11.60 -8.75 14.38
C MET A 333 10.60 -9.72 13.76
N LEU A 334 10.40 -10.89 14.37
CA LEU A 334 9.43 -11.88 13.90
C LEU A 334 7.99 -11.35 13.97
N ALA A 335 7.62 -10.66 15.05
CA ALA A 335 6.31 -10.05 15.18
C ALA A 335 6.07 -8.99 14.10
N ALA A 336 7.06 -8.12 13.82
CA ALA A 336 6.95 -7.09 12.80
C ALA A 336 6.69 -7.67 11.40
N VAL A 337 7.37 -8.76 11.03
CA VAL A 337 7.16 -9.38 9.70
C VAL A 337 5.85 -10.18 9.62
N LEU A 338 5.40 -10.78 10.73
CA LEU A 338 4.20 -11.62 10.77
C LEU A 338 2.89 -10.86 10.95
N GLN A 339 2.90 -9.66 11.55
CA GLN A 339 1.68 -8.92 11.89
C GLN A 339 0.74 -8.74 10.69
N GLY A 340 1.26 -8.25 9.57
CA GLY A 340 0.47 -8.04 8.35
C GLY A 340 -0.12 -9.33 7.78
N PRO A 341 0.69 -10.37 7.49
CA PRO A 341 0.22 -11.66 7.02
C PRO A 341 -0.82 -12.31 7.95
N VAL A 342 -0.60 -12.30 9.27
CA VAL A 342 -1.51 -12.89 10.25
C VAL A 342 -2.86 -12.18 10.24
N LEU A 343 -2.90 -10.85 10.28
CA LEU A 343 -4.16 -10.11 10.24
C LEU A 343 -4.95 -10.39 8.95
N ARG A 344 -4.27 -10.51 7.80
CA ARG A 344 -4.92 -10.91 6.54
C ARG A 344 -5.41 -12.36 6.56
N GLY A 345 -4.68 -13.26 7.22
CA GLY A 345 -5.11 -14.64 7.45
C GLY A 345 -6.41 -14.71 8.27
N VAL A 346 -6.42 -14.02 9.41
CA VAL A 346 -7.59 -13.90 10.29
C VAL A 346 -8.79 -13.30 9.56
N GLN A 347 -8.59 -12.20 8.83
CA GLN A 347 -9.67 -11.58 8.05
C GLN A 347 -10.30 -12.54 7.03
N ARG A 348 -9.49 -13.35 6.34
CA ARG A 348 -9.99 -14.38 5.41
C ARG A 348 -10.77 -15.46 6.16
N GLN A 349 -10.22 -15.99 7.26
CA GLN A 349 -10.89 -17.01 8.06
C GLN A 349 -12.24 -16.53 8.61
N LEU A 350 -12.32 -15.27 9.08
CA LEU A 350 -13.57 -14.68 9.55
C LEU A 350 -14.60 -14.49 8.43
N ALA A 351 -14.15 -14.11 7.23
CA ALA A 351 -15.03 -13.96 6.07
C ALA A 351 -15.59 -15.29 5.57
N ASP A 352 -14.81 -16.38 5.71
CA ASP A 352 -15.21 -17.72 5.29
C ASP A 352 -16.04 -18.45 6.34
N GLY A 353 -15.76 -18.24 7.64
CA GLY A 353 -16.47 -18.86 8.76
C GLY A 353 -17.82 -18.20 9.12
N GLY A 354 -18.13 -17.05 8.53
CA GLY A 354 -19.41 -16.34 8.68
C GLY A 354 -20.49 -16.73 7.63
N ARG A 355 -20.26 -17.78 6.85
CA ARG A 355 -21.22 -18.29 5.84
C ARG A 355 -22.00 -19.50 6.34
#